data_AF-A0A662IK89-F1
#
_entry.id   AF-A0A662IK89-F1
#
_cell.length_a   1.000
_cell.length_b   1.000
_cell.length_c   1.000
_cell.angle_alpha   90.00
_cell.angle_beta   90.00
_cell.angle_gamma   90.00
#
_symmetry.space_group_name_H-M   'P 1'
#
loop_
_entity.id
_entity.type
_entity.pdbx_description
1 polymer ?
#
loop_
_entity_poly.entity_id
_entity_poly.type
_entity_poly.pdbx_seq_one_letter_code
_entity_poly.pdbx_strand_id
1 'polypeptide(L)'
;MGQVKNYADLVIYWGCNPLNAHPRHLTRYSALARGIYVKSRKDRRIDVVDVRYTDTARVADLFIKVKPGHDYELISALRMAVKEYDFEAKEVAGVPQETIYQLADMMTSCRFGVLFYGLGVTMTAGKSRNIEELIKLVQDLNEWTKFVLIPMRGHYNVTGANQACAWTTGYAFAIDFRRGYPRHNPGLTSATDLLLNGDVDAVLVVASDPVAHFPKKAVGHLLEVPVITIDPKWSLTATVSDVVIPSAIVGVECEGTAYRMDGVPLRLKSFIKPPRGVLSDEEVLNLIISKVRRLKKY
;
A
#
# COMPACT_ATOMS: atom_id res chain seq x y z
N MET A 1 7.05 -7.90 11.23
CA MET A 1 6.17 -9.08 11.11
C MET A 1 6.67 -10.29 11.91
N GLY A 2 7.69 -10.14 12.76
CA GLY A 2 8.09 -11.23 13.67
C GLY A 2 6.96 -11.64 14.62
N GLN A 3 6.17 -10.67 15.08
CA GLN A 3 4.99 -10.92 15.91
C GLN A 3 3.94 -11.78 15.19
N VAL A 4 3.53 -11.40 13.98
CA VAL A 4 2.60 -12.21 13.15
C VAL A 4 3.11 -13.64 12.99
N LYS A 5 4.38 -13.78 12.59
CA LYS A 5 5.00 -15.09 12.44
C LYS A 5 4.97 -15.89 13.75
N ASN A 6 5.19 -15.29 14.89
CA ASN A 6 5.34 -16.05 16.13
C ASN A 6 4.04 -16.33 16.86
N TYR A 7 3.05 -15.43 16.76
CA TYR A 7 1.87 -15.42 17.63
C TYR A 7 0.54 -15.58 16.90
N ALA A 8 0.42 -15.15 15.63
CA ALA A 8 -0.89 -15.05 14.99
C ALA A 8 -1.53 -16.42 14.72
N ASP A 9 -2.64 -16.70 15.38
CA ASP A 9 -3.46 -17.89 15.17
C ASP A 9 -4.65 -17.62 14.24
N LEU A 10 -5.05 -16.34 14.06
CA LEU A 10 -5.98 -15.90 13.02
C LEU A 10 -5.31 -14.90 12.06
N VAL A 11 -5.34 -15.19 10.77
CA VAL A 11 -4.82 -14.34 9.69
C VAL A 11 -5.94 -14.02 8.71
N ILE A 12 -6.33 -12.76 8.61
CA ILE A 12 -7.34 -12.29 7.66
C ILE A 12 -6.65 -11.53 6.52
N TYR A 13 -6.97 -11.87 5.28
CA TYR A 13 -6.61 -11.08 4.10
C TYR A 13 -7.87 -10.43 3.52
N TRP A 14 -7.94 -9.11 3.58
CA TRP A 14 -9.08 -8.34 3.11
C TRP A 14 -8.71 -7.51 1.88
N GLY A 15 -9.36 -7.76 0.74
CA GLY A 15 -9.13 -7.03 -0.49
C GLY A 15 -7.66 -7.07 -0.94
N CYS A 16 -6.98 -8.18 -0.70
CA CYS A 16 -5.60 -8.40 -1.12
C CYS A 16 -5.35 -9.85 -1.53
N ASN A 17 -4.52 -10.03 -2.57
CA ASN A 17 -4.13 -11.33 -3.11
C ASN A 17 -2.60 -11.50 -3.01
N PRO A 18 -2.06 -11.70 -1.80
CA PRO A 18 -0.62 -11.82 -1.56
C PRO A 18 0.06 -12.92 -2.38
N LEU A 19 -0.59 -14.02 -2.75
CA LEU A 19 0.07 -15.04 -3.57
C LEU A 19 0.49 -14.53 -4.96
N ASN A 20 -0.21 -13.52 -5.49
CA ASN A 20 0.14 -12.87 -6.75
C ASN A 20 0.92 -11.57 -6.54
N ALA A 21 0.51 -10.73 -5.58
CA ALA A 21 1.09 -9.40 -5.37
C ALA A 21 2.34 -9.39 -4.47
N HIS A 22 2.43 -10.33 -3.51
CA HIS A 22 3.54 -10.45 -2.56
C HIS A 22 3.91 -11.93 -2.35
N PRO A 23 4.42 -12.65 -3.38
CA PRO A 23 4.36 -14.12 -3.43
C PRO A 23 5.00 -14.85 -2.24
N ARG A 24 6.02 -14.24 -1.62
CA ARG A 24 6.72 -14.79 -0.45
C ARG A 24 6.14 -14.39 0.90
N HIS A 25 5.05 -13.63 0.93
CA HIS A 25 4.46 -13.12 2.16
C HIS A 25 3.99 -14.25 3.07
N LEU A 26 3.17 -15.17 2.53
CA LEU A 26 2.62 -16.30 3.28
C LEU A 26 3.72 -17.19 3.87
N THR A 27 4.73 -17.51 3.06
CA THR A 27 5.82 -18.43 3.44
C THR A 27 6.83 -17.81 4.41
N ARG A 28 7.06 -16.49 4.34
CA ARG A 28 8.05 -15.84 5.21
C ARG A 28 7.48 -15.28 6.51
N TYR A 29 6.23 -14.81 6.51
CA TYR A 29 5.76 -13.90 7.56
C TYR A 29 4.43 -14.26 8.21
N SER A 30 3.56 -15.04 7.57
CA SER A 30 2.17 -15.24 8.04
C SER A 30 1.71 -16.69 7.90
N ALA A 31 0.71 -16.94 7.06
CA ALA A 31 -0.07 -18.17 6.88
C ALA A 31 0.72 -19.49 6.90
N LEU A 32 1.88 -19.52 6.25
CA LEU A 32 2.69 -20.72 6.06
C LEU A 32 4.02 -20.63 6.81
N ALA A 33 4.24 -19.55 7.56
CA ALA A 33 5.50 -19.31 8.25
C ALA A 33 5.52 -20.06 9.59
N ARG A 34 6.66 -20.72 9.87
CA ARG A 34 6.91 -21.40 11.16
C ARG A 34 7.31 -20.37 12.22
N GLY A 35 6.43 -20.21 13.22
CA GLY A 35 6.65 -19.38 14.39
C GLY A 35 7.23 -20.16 15.57
N ILE A 36 7.52 -19.42 16.65
CA ILE A 36 7.94 -19.98 17.93
C ILE A 36 6.75 -20.66 18.64
N TYR A 37 5.61 -19.96 18.74
CA TYR A 37 4.41 -20.46 19.44
C TYR A 37 3.41 -21.09 18.48
N VAL A 38 3.26 -20.50 17.29
CA VAL A 38 2.42 -21.03 16.21
C VAL A 38 3.32 -21.79 15.22
N LYS A 39 3.36 -23.12 15.33
CA LYS A 39 4.41 -23.95 14.72
C LYS A 39 4.10 -24.38 13.28
N SER A 40 2.83 -24.46 12.91
CA SER A 40 2.41 -24.99 11.61
C SER A 40 1.19 -24.27 11.05
N ARG A 41 0.86 -24.56 9.78
CA ARG A 41 -0.39 -24.10 9.14
C ARG A 41 -1.63 -24.64 9.85
N LYS A 42 -1.56 -25.80 10.51
CA LYS A 42 -2.70 -26.37 11.26
C LYS A 42 -3.04 -25.55 12.51
N ASP A 43 -2.06 -24.81 13.03
CA ASP A 43 -2.21 -23.92 14.19
C ASP A 43 -2.63 -22.50 13.77
N ARG A 44 -2.95 -22.30 12.48
CA ARG A 44 -3.38 -21.02 11.92
C ARG A 44 -4.66 -21.17 11.15
N ARG A 45 -5.61 -20.31 11.45
CA ARG A 45 -6.75 -20.06 10.60
C ARG A 45 -6.45 -18.92 9.63
N ILE A 46 -6.87 -19.09 8.38
CA ILE A 46 -6.73 -18.10 7.32
C ILE A 46 -8.10 -17.82 6.74
N ASP A 47 -8.55 -16.57 6.86
CA ASP A 47 -9.79 -16.14 6.25
C ASP A 47 -9.50 -15.09 5.17
N VAL A 48 -10.25 -15.14 4.07
CA VAL A 48 -10.10 -14.22 2.94
C VAL A 48 -11.42 -13.53 2.67
N VAL A 49 -11.41 -12.19 2.67
CA VAL A 49 -12.52 -11.35 2.25
C VAL A 49 -12.14 -10.70 0.92
N ASP A 50 -12.78 -11.10 -0.17
CA ASP A 50 -12.51 -10.54 -1.50
C ASP A 50 -13.75 -10.68 -2.39
N VAL A 51 -13.88 -9.79 -3.38
CA VAL A 51 -14.96 -9.85 -4.38
C VAL A 51 -14.82 -11.04 -5.34
N ARG A 52 -13.62 -11.64 -5.42
CA ARG A 52 -13.29 -12.76 -6.29
C ARG A 52 -12.64 -13.91 -5.51
N TYR A 53 -12.89 -15.14 -5.95
CA TYR A 53 -12.18 -16.31 -5.46
C TYR A 53 -10.76 -16.35 -6.05
N THR A 54 -9.78 -15.79 -5.33
CA THR A 54 -8.39 -15.65 -5.78
C THR A 54 -7.51 -16.84 -5.39
N ASP A 55 -6.26 -16.89 -5.86
CA ASP A 55 -5.31 -17.92 -5.41
C ASP A 55 -5.10 -17.89 -3.90
N THR A 56 -5.13 -16.70 -3.28
CA THR A 56 -5.06 -16.61 -1.82
C THR A 56 -6.31 -17.21 -1.16
N ALA A 57 -7.49 -17.05 -1.75
CA ALA A 57 -8.72 -17.70 -1.27
C ALA A 57 -8.66 -19.23 -1.35
N ARG A 58 -7.95 -19.80 -2.34
CA ARG A 58 -7.80 -21.27 -2.47
C ARG A 58 -7.11 -21.95 -1.29
N VAL A 59 -6.32 -21.20 -0.52
CA VAL A 59 -5.60 -21.72 0.66
C VAL A 59 -6.21 -21.26 1.99
N ALA A 60 -7.35 -20.56 1.92
CA ALA A 60 -8.10 -20.08 3.08
C ALA A 60 -8.97 -21.19 3.66
N ASP A 61 -9.21 -21.11 4.97
CA ASP A 61 -10.17 -21.95 5.69
C ASP A 61 -11.60 -21.41 5.53
N LEU A 62 -11.75 -20.09 5.38
CA LEU A 62 -13.00 -19.43 5.04
C LEU A 62 -12.80 -18.38 3.95
N PHE A 63 -13.69 -18.38 2.95
CA PHE A 63 -13.77 -17.32 1.95
C PHE A 63 -15.12 -16.59 2.09
N ILE A 64 -15.05 -15.27 2.23
CA ILE A 64 -16.20 -14.39 2.33
C ILE A 64 -16.23 -13.52 1.08
N LYS A 65 -17.26 -13.73 0.26
CA LYS A 65 -17.46 -12.97 -0.97
C LYS A 65 -18.24 -11.70 -0.70
N VAL A 66 -17.53 -10.61 -0.40
CA VAL A 66 -18.15 -9.29 -0.26
C VAL A 66 -18.62 -8.76 -1.62
N LYS A 67 -19.75 -8.05 -1.64
CA LYS A 67 -20.25 -7.37 -2.83
C LYS A 67 -19.32 -6.21 -3.18
N PRO A 68 -18.95 -6.01 -4.47
CA PRO A 68 -18.05 -4.93 -4.87
C PRO A 68 -18.50 -3.55 -4.37
N GLY A 69 -17.61 -2.83 -3.70
CA GLY A 69 -17.87 -1.48 -3.19
C GLY A 69 -18.68 -1.40 -1.90
N HIS A 70 -18.96 -2.54 -1.25
CA HIS A 70 -19.71 -2.61 0.00
C HIS A 70 -18.87 -3.08 1.21
N ASP A 71 -17.54 -2.87 1.16
CA ASP A 71 -16.65 -3.20 2.27
C ASP A 71 -17.05 -2.44 3.54
N TYR A 72 -17.41 -1.15 3.42
CA TYR A 72 -17.77 -0.30 4.56
C TYR A 72 -18.94 -0.87 5.37
N GLU A 73 -20.01 -1.31 4.69
CA GLU A 73 -21.20 -1.87 5.33
C GLU A 73 -20.88 -3.21 6.00
N LEU A 74 -20.05 -4.07 5.36
CA LEU A 74 -19.62 -5.32 5.98
C LEU A 74 -18.79 -5.08 7.24
N ILE A 75 -17.85 -4.13 7.21
CA ILE A 75 -17.04 -3.79 8.39
C ILE A 75 -17.94 -3.21 9.48
N SER A 76 -18.92 -2.37 9.13
CA SER A 76 -19.88 -1.79 10.08
C SER A 76 -20.70 -2.87 10.78
N ALA A 77 -21.20 -3.86 10.04
CA ALA A 77 -21.93 -5.00 10.60
C ALA A 77 -21.05 -5.86 11.51
N LEU A 78 -19.79 -6.11 11.13
CA LEU A 78 -18.82 -6.80 12.00
C LEU A 78 -18.57 -6.03 13.29
N ARG A 79 -18.47 -4.70 13.24
CA ARG A 79 -18.31 -3.89 14.45
C ARG A 79 -19.54 -3.96 15.36
N MET A 80 -20.74 -4.00 14.79
CA MET A 80 -21.95 -4.24 15.58
C MET A 80 -21.89 -5.61 16.28
N ALA A 81 -21.57 -6.67 15.53
CA ALA A 81 -21.44 -8.02 16.09
C ALA A 81 -20.36 -8.12 17.19
N VAL A 82 -19.19 -7.52 16.98
CA VAL A 82 -18.09 -7.47 17.97
C VAL A 82 -18.46 -6.70 19.23
N LYS A 83 -19.39 -5.74 19.13
CA LYS A 83 -19.94 -4.99 20.27
C LYS A 83 -21.18 -5.62 20.88
N GLU A 84 -21.51 -6.84 20.48
CA GLU A 84 -22.69 -7.56 20.94
C GLU A 84 -24.01 -6.81 20.65
N TYR A 85 -24.02 -6.00 19.58
CA TYR A 85 -25.24 -5.40 19.05
C TYR A 85 -25.83 -6.29 17.96
N ASP A 86 -27.13 -6.49 18.03
CA ASP A 86 -27.88 -7.15 16.97
C ASP A 86 -28.24 -6.20 15.84
N PHE A 87 -28.36 -6.76 14.64
CA PHE A 87 -28.92 -6.08 13.48
C PHE A 87 -29.95 -6.96 12.78
N GLU A 88 -31.04 -6.38 12.28
CA GLU A 88 -32.16 -7.12 11.69
C GLU A 88 -31.86 -7.66 10.28
N ALA A 89 -30.83 -7.14 9.61
CA ALA A 89 -30.51 -7.49 8.24
C ALA A 89 -30.00 -8.95 8.15
N LYS A 90 -30.72 -9.78 7.39
CA LYS A 90 -30.35 -11.19 7.13
C LYS A 90 -29.09 -11.33 6.25
N GLU A 91 -28.74 -10.29 5.51
CA GLU A 91 -27.56 -10.23 4.65
C GLU A 91 -27.05 -8.78 4.63
N VAL A 92 -25.73 -8.61 4.72
CA VAL A 92 -25.07 -7.31 4.57
C VAL A 92 -23.96 -7.45 3.54
N ALA A 93 -23.92 -6.55 2.54
CA ALA A 93 -22.90 -6.56 1.50
C ALA A 93 -22.76 -7.91 0.75
N GLY A 94 -23.85 -8.65 0.57
CA GLY A 94 -23.80 -9.99 -0.06
C GLY A 94 -23.35 -11.12 0.87
N VAL A 95 -23.16 -10.84 2.17
CA VAL A 95 -22.71 -11.81 3.17
C VAL A 95 -23.86 -12.14 4.13
N PRO A 96 -24.24 -13.42 4.27
CA PRO A 96 -25.27 -13.83 5.22
C PRO A 96 -24.92 -13.44 6.65
N GLN A 97 -25.94 -13.07 7.42
CA GLN A 97 -25.80 -12.69 8.83
C GLN A 97 -25.05 -13.73 9.66
N GLU A 98 -25.35 -15.02 9.48
CA GLU A 98 -24.66 -16.11 10.17
C GLU A 98 -23.15 -16.11 9.91
N THR A 99 -22.72 -15.88 8.66
CA THR A 99 -21.30 -15.76 8.32
C THR A 99 -20.64 -14.55 8.98
N ILE A 100 -21.38 -13.44 9.15
CA ILE A 100 -20.88 -12.23 9.83
C ILE A 100 -20.64 -12.51 11.31
N TYR A 101 -21.61 -13.11 12.00
CA TYR A 101 -21.44 -13.52 13.40
C TYR A 101 -20.35 -14.57 13.55
N GLN A 102 -20.28 -15.56 12.66
CA GLN A 102 -19.20 -16.55 12.65
C GLN A 102 -17.83 -15.87 12.55
N LEU A 103 -17.66 -14.88 11.66
CA LEU A 103 -16.40 -14.15 11.55
C LEU A 103 -16.12 -13.33 12.82
N ALA A 104 -17.12 -12.63 13.36
CA ALA A 104 -16.98 -11.86 14.59
C ALA A 104 -16.54 -12.74 15.77
N ASP A 105 -17.18 -13.90 15.98
CA ASP A 105 -16.83 -14.87 17.03
C ASP A 105 -15.38 -15.36 16.89
N MET A 106 -14.94 -15.63 15.67
CA MET A 106 -13.55 -16.02 15.41
C MET A 106 -12.57 -14.90 15.69
N MET A 107 -12.93 -13.67 15.34
CA MET A 107 -12.10 -12.50 15.60
C MET A 107 -11.95 -12.22 17.10
N THR A 108 -13.01 -12.37 17.90
CA THR A 108 -13.00 -12.13 19.36
C THR A 108 -12.36 -13.28 20.14
N SER A 109 -12.50 -14.53 19.68
CA SER A 109 -11.98 -15.72 20.37
C SER A 109 -10.54 -16.11 20.04
N CYS A 110 -9.92 -15.52 19.01
CA CYS A 110 -8.52 -15.80 18.67
C CYS A 110 -7.56 -15.33 19.77
N ARG A 111 -6.32 -15.84 19.80
CA ARG A 111 -5.29 -15.39 20.76
C ARG A 111 -4.50 -14.18 20.26
N PHE A 112 -4.23 -14.15 18.96
CA PHE A 112 -3.59 -13.05 18.26
C PHE A 112 -4.10 -13.01 16.83
N GLY A 113 -4.94 -12.01 16.54
CA GLY A 113 -5.44 -11.76 15.20
C GLY A 113 -4.58 -10.77 14.42
N VAL A 114 -4.41 -11.01 13.13
CA VAL A 114 -3.89 -10.01 12.19
C VAL A 114 -4.82 -9.84 11.00
N LEU A 115 -5.12 -8.59 10.67
CA LEU A 115 -5.82 -8.22 9.45
C LEU A 115 -4.82 -7.55 8.49
N PHE A 116 -4.59 -8.18 7.35
CA PHE A 116 -3.89 -7.61 6.22
C PHE A 116 -4.90 -7.04 5.23
N TYR A 117 -4.73 -5.79 4.81
CA TYR A 117 -5.61 -5.16 3.82
C TYR A 117 -4.83 -4.60 2.63
N GLY A 118 -5.47 -4.56 1.45
CA GLY A 118 -4.85 -4.04 0.23
C GLY A 118 -5.77 -3.16 -0.62
N LEU A 119 -5.47 -3.10 -1.92
CA LEU A 119 -6.14 -2.20 -2.87
C LEU A 119 -7.63 -2.48 -3.02
N GLY A 120 -8.08 -3.72 -2.76
CA GLY A 120 -9.51 -4.07 -2.77
C GLY A 120 -10.32 -3.35 -1.69
N VAL A 121 -9.67 -2.70 -0.72
CA VAL A 121 -10.32 -1.84 0.28
C VAL A 121 -9.98 -0.37 0.07
N THR A 122 -8.74 -0.05 -0.32
CA THR A 122 -8.29 1.35 -0.44
C THR A 122 -8.78 2.04 -1.72
N MET A 123 -9.09 1.28 -2.78
CA MET A 123 -9.46 1.81 -4.11
C MET A 123 -10.94 1.59 -4.47
N THR A 124 -11.73 0.99 -3.59
CA THR A 124 -13.18 0.81 -3.77
C THR A 124 -13.96 2.02 -3.25
N ALA A 125 -15.29 2.02 -3.44
CA ALA A 125 -16.17 3.05 -2.88
C ALA A 125 -15.91 3.21 -1.37
N GLY A 126 -15.86 4.45 -0.88
CA GLY A 126 -15.46 4.78 0.49
C GLY A 126 -13.98 5.11 0.66
N LYS A 127 -13.06 4.48 -0.10
CA LYS A 127 -11.61 4.73 -0.06
C LYS A 127 -11.03 4.79 1.36
N SER A 128 -10.71 5.99 1.87
CA SER A 128 -10.16 6.20 3.20
C SER A 128 -11.15 5.87 4.32
N ARG A 129 -12.46 5.99 4.08
CA ARG A 129 -13.50 5.64 5.07
C ARG A 129 -13.53 4.15 5.37
N ASN A 130 -13.25 3.31 4.38
CA ASN A 130 -13.12 1.86 4.59
C ASN A 130 -11.94 1.56 5.54
N ILE A 131 -10.84 2.30 5.39
CA ILE A 131 -9.64 2.11 6.22
C ILE A 131 -9.87 2.63 7.63
N GLU A 132 -10.53 3.77 7.76
CA GLU A 132 -10.97 4.29 9.07
C GLU A 132 -11.82 3.25 9.80
N GLU A 133 -12.77 2.63 9.10
CA GLU A 133 -13.67 1.65 9.71
C GLU A 133 -12.95 0.34 10.06
N LEU A 134 -11.99 -0.12 9.25
CA LEU A 134 -11.12 -1.25 9.61
C LEU A 134 -10.25 -0.94 10.84
N ILE A 135 -9.72 0.28 10.96
CA ILE A 135 -8.95 0.69 12.13
C ILE A 135 -9.84 0.62 13.38
N LYS A 136 -11.06 1.15 13.30
CA LYS A 136 -12.03 1.10 14.40
C LYS A 136 -12.43 -0.33 14.77
N LEU A 137 -12.66 -1.20 13.78
CA LEU A 137 -12.93 -2.63 14.03
C LEU A 137 -11.78 -3.27 14.80
N VAL A 138 -10.53 -3.03 14.40
CA VAL A 138 -9.36 -3.56 15.10
C VAL A 138 -9.23 -2.96 16.50
N GLN A 139 -9.58 -1.69 16.71
CA GLN A 139 -9.63 -1.08 18.04
C GLN A 139 -10.68 -1.76 18.92
N ASP A 140 -11.91 -1.93 18.42
CA ASP A 140 -13.01 -2.60 19.11
C ASP A 140 -12.62 -4.05 19.48
N LEU A 141 -11.94 -4.78 18.59
CA LEU A 141 -11.42 -6.13 18.86
C LEU A 141 -10.36 -6.19 19.97
N ASN A 142 -9.59 -5.11 20.18
CA ASN A 142 -8.59 -5.07 21.25
C ASN A 142 -9.18 -4.96 22.66
N GLU A 143 -10.50 -4.79 22.80
CA GLU A 143 -11.21 -4.96 24.07
C GLU A 143 -11.36 -6.45 24.46
N TRP A 144 -11.33 -7.34 23.46
CA TRP A 144 -11.53 -8.79 23.63
C TRP A 144 -10.22 -9.59 23.55
N THR A 145 -9.39 -9.30 22.55
CA THR A 145 -8.18 -10.06 22.26
C THR A 145 -7.12 -9.22 21.58
N LYS A 146 -5.88 -9.72 21.47
CA LYS A 146 -4.83 -8.98 20.75
C LYS A 146 -5.09 -9.01 19.25
N PHE A 147 -5.41 -7.85 18.66
CA PHE A 147 -5.59 -7.72 17.22
C PHE A 147 -4.70 -6.62 16.62
N VAL A 148 -4.16 -6.83 15.42
CA VAL A 148 -3.36 -5.83 14.70
C VAL A 148 -3.76 -5.69 13.24
N LEU A 149 -3.62 -4.48 12.70
CA LEU A 149 -3.89 -4.14 11.30
C LEU A 149 -2.56 -3.86 10.59
N ILE A 150 -2.33 -4.46 9.41
CA ILE A 150 -1.13 -4.22 8.62
C ILE A 150 -1.51 -3.95 7.14
N PRO A 151 -1.16 -2.77 6.59
CA PRO A 151 -1.35 -2.52 5.16
C PRO A 151 -0.39 -3.34 4.32
N MET A 152 -0.90 -3.97 3.26
CA MET A 152 -0.10 -4.66 2.24
C MET A 152 0.50 -3.65 1.26
N ARG A 153 1.48 -2.86 1.73
CA ARG A 153 2.16 -1.82 0.94
C ARG A 153 2.80 -2.44 -0.31
N GLY A 154 2.63 -1.76 -1.46
CA GLY A 154 3.02 -2.27 -2.79
C GLY A 154 4.53 -2.32 -3.02
N HIS A 155 5.09 -1.25 -3.61
CA HIS A 155 6.52 -1.19 -3.92
C HIS A 155 7.41 -1.30 -2.67
N TYR A 156 8.60 -1.85 -2.87
CA TYR A 156 9.54 -2.22 -1.79
C TYR A 156 9.93 -1.06 -0.87
N ASN A 157 9.83 0.20 -1.33
CA ASN A 157 10.19 1.39 -0.56
C ASN A 157 9.13 2.50 -0.55
N VAL A 158 7.86 2.20 -0.86
CA VAL A 158 6.78 3.22 -0.76
C VAL A 158 6.66 3.73 0.69
N THR A 159 6.89 2.85 1.67
CA THR A 159 6.94 3.23 3.08
C THR A 159 8.08 4.22 3.34
N GLY A 160 9.27 4.00 2.76
CA GLY A 160 10.42 4.87 3.00
C GLY A 160 10.28 6.24 2.37
N ALA A 161 9.66 6.33 1.18
CA ALA A 161 9.31 7.62 0.59
C ALA A 161 8.41 8.44 1.53
N ASN A 162 7.38 7.81 2.11
CA ASN A 162 6.51 8.51 3.07
C ASN A 162 7.23 8.86 4.37
N GLN A 163 8.09 7.99 4.89
CA GLN A 163 8.89 8.26 6.10
C GLN A 163 9.85 9.44 5.88
N ALA A 164 10.55 9.47 4.76
CA ALA A 164 11.47 10.56 4.41
C ALA A 164 10.73 11.89 4.26
N CYS A 165 9.60 11.89 3.54
CA CYS A 165 8.75 13.07 3.39
C CYS A 165 8.23 13.55 4.77
N ALA A 166 7.68 12.66 5.58
CA ALA A 166 7.11 13.01 6.87
C ALA A 166 8.16 13.58 7.82
N TRP A 167 9.36 12.98 7.87
CA TRP A 167 10.46 13.45 8.69
C TRP A 167 10.97 14.83 8.26
N THR A 168 11.04 15.09 6.96
CA THR A 168 11.62 16.33 6.42
C THR A 168 10.61 17.48 6.40
N THR A 169 9.32 17.18 6.23
CA THR A 169 8.30 18.19 5.88
C THR A 169 7.11 18.24 6.84
N GLY A 170 6.97 17.24 7.72
CA GLY A 170 5.78 17.03 8.55
C GLY A 170 4.64 16.26 7.87
N TYR A 171 4.74 15.97 6.55
CA TYR A 171 3.67 15.33 5.78
C TYR A 171 4.17 14.16 4.92
N ALA A 172 3.35 13.14 4.71
CA ALA A 172 3.78 11.88 4.09
C ALA A 172 3.78 11.90 2.54
N PHE A 173 2.92 12.68 1.89
CA PHE A 173 2.77 12.75 0.43
C PHE A 173 1.91 13.98 0.03
N ALA A 174 1.68 14.22 -1.27
CA ALA A 174 0.84 15.32 -1.76
C ALA A 174 1.22 16.69 -1.16
N ILE A 175 2.51 17.02 -1.19
CA ILE A 175 3.10 18.18 -0.50
C ILE A 175 3.33 19.29 -1.52
N ASP A 176 2.74 20.45 -1.25
CA ASP A 176 2.88 21.66 -2.06
C ASP A 176 3.85 22.64 -1.39
N PHE A 177 4.85 23.10 -2.13
CA PHE A 177 5.86 24.07 -1.69
C PHE A 177 5.75 25.44 -2.38
N ARG A 178 4.70 25.71 -3.18
CA ARG A 178 4.55 26.96 -3.95
C ARG A 178 4.63 28.23 -3.11
N ARG A 179 4.22 28.17 -1.83
CA ARG A 179 4.29 29.31 -0.89
C ARG A 179 5.61 29.41 -0.10
N GLY A 180 6.59 28.57 -0.40
CA GLY A 180 7.87 28.52 0.31
C GLY A 180 7.87 27.71 1.61
N TYR A 181 6.73 27.15 2.01
CA TYR A 181 6.58 26.24 3.16
C TYR A 181 5.65 25.07 2.79
N PRO A 182 5.78 23.90 3.44
CA PRO A 182 5.00 22.73 3.08
C PRO A 182 3.51 22.89 3.40
N ARG A 183 2.65 22.53 2.45
CA ARG A 183 1.19 22.38 2.63
C ARG A 183 0.75 21.01 2.14
N HIS A 184 -0.21 20.40 2.83
CA HIS A 184 -0.66 19.04 2.54
C HIS A 184 -2.18 18.98 2.41
N ASN A 185 -2.67 18.72 1.20
CA ASN A 185 -4.11 18.62 0.92
C ASN A 185 -4.37 17.50 -0.12
N PRO A 186 -4.31 16.22 0.26
CA PRO A 186 -4.71 15.11 -0.62
C PRO A 186 -6.11 15.35 -1.19
N GLY A 187 -6.28 15.10 -2.49
CA GLY A 187 -7.49 15.48 -3.25
C GLY A 187 -7.36 16.83 -3.98
N LEU A 188 -6.37 17.65 -3.63
CA LEU A 188 -6.01 18.88 -4.33
C LEU A 188 -4.56 18.85 -4.82
N THR A 189 -3.63 18.44 -3.96
CA THR A 189 -2.19 18.48 -4.21
C THR A 189 -1.58 17.10 -4.49
N SER A 190 -2.41 16.08 -4.76
CA SER A 190 -1.91 14.77 -5.20
C SER A 190 -1.60 14.81 -6.69
N ALA A 191 -0.62 14.01 -7.13
CA ALA A 191 -0.20 13.97 -8.53
C ALA A 191 -1.35 13.72 -9.51
N THR A 192 -2.26 12.79 -9.19
CA THR A 192 -3.42 12.50 -10.04
C THR A 192 -4.41 13.66 -10.08
N ASP A 193 -4.67 14.33 -8.96
CA ASP A 193 -5.63 15.45 -8.91
C ASP A 193 -5.11 16.64 -9.74
N LEU A 194 -3.84 16.99 -9.56
CA LEU A 194 -3.18 18.06 -10.30
C LEU A 194 -3.21 17.82 -11.82
N LEU A 195 -2.95 16.58 -12.26
CA LEU A 195 -3.02 16.21 -13.68
C LEU A 195 -4.46 16.23 -14.21
N LEU A 196 -5.44 15.75 -13.42
CA LEU A 196 -6.85 15.72 -13.84
C LEU A 196 -7.45 17.12 -14.01
N ASN A 197 -6.96 18.09 -13.25
CA ASN A 197 -7.40 19.48 -13.27
C ASN A 197 -6.61 20.35 -14.26
N GLY A 198 -5.47 19.87 -14.76
CA GLY A 198 -4.58 20.66 -15.61
C GLY A 198 -3.79 21.72 -14.84
N ASP A 199 -3.55 21.51 -13.54
CA ASP A 199 -2.93 22.49 -12.64
C ASP A 199 -1.39 22.54 -12.74
N VAL A 200 -0.78 21.66 -13.56
CA VAL A 200 0.67 21.52 -13.71
C VAL A 200 1.10 21.84 -15.15
N ASP A 201 2.26 22.48 -15.27
CA ASP A 201 2.89 22.91 -16.52
C ASP A 201 4.14 22.10 -16.88
N ALA A 202 4.62 21.23 -15.98
CA ALA A 202 5.70 20.27 -16.22
C ALA A 202 5.64 19.12 -15.21
N VAL A 203 6.19 17.95 -15.56
CA VAL A 203 6.20 16.76 -14.71
C VAL A 203 7.61 16.15 -14.63
N LEU A 204 8.09 15.90 -13.41
CA LEU A 204 9.27 15.08 -13.13
C LEU A 204 8.83 13.74 -12.53
N VAL A 205 9.09 12.65 -13.25
CA VAL A 205 8.81 11.29 -12.82
C VAL A 205 10.12 10.63 -12.38
N VAL A 206 10.13 10.05 -11.18
CA VAL A 206 11.30 9.35 -10.63
C VAL A 206 10.89 7.95 -10.21
N ALA A 207 11.50 6.92 -10.81
CA ALA A 207 11.30 5.50 -10.52
C ALA A 207 9.83 5.06 -10.47
N SER A 208 9.01 5.53 -11.42
CA SER A 208 7.57 5.27 -11.51
C SER A 208 7.10 5.31 -12.96
N ASP A 209 5.95 4.69 -13.24
CA ASP A 209 5.38 4.61 -14.59
C ASP A 209 3.91 5.08 -14.62
N PRO A 210 3.64 6.39 -14.44
CA PRO A 210 2.28 6.94 -14.42
C PRO A 210 1.49 6.67 -15.70
N VAL A 211 2.10 6.64 -16.90
CA VAL A 211 1.38 6.36 -18.15
C VAL A 211 0.72 4.99 -18.12
N ALA A 212 1.39 3.98 -17.56
CA ALA A 212 0.85 2.64 -17.45
C ALA A 212 -0.22 2.49 -16.33
N HIS A 213 -0.21 3.36 -15.31
CA HIS A 213 -0.92 3.11 -14.05
C HIS A 213 -1.90 4.21 -13.61
N PHE A 214 -1.89 5.39 -14.24
CA PHE A 214 -2.82 6.48 -13.92
C PHE A 214 -4.09 6.40 -14.78
N PRO A 215 -5.19 7.04 -14.35
CA PRO A 215 -6.39 7.15 -15.14
C PRO A 215 -6.12 7.83 -16.48
N LYS A 216 -6.79 7.36 -17.56
CA LYS A 216 -6.64 7.89 -18.92
C LYS A 216 -6.70 9.42 -19.00
N LYS A 217 -7.62 10.05 -18.25
CA LYS A 217 -7.77 11.50 -18.23
C LYS A 217 -6.52 12.22 -17.67
N ALA A 218 -5.91 11.68 -16.61
CA ALA A 218 -4.68 12.23 -16.04
C ALA A 218 -3.49 12.05 -16.99
N VAL A 219 -3.43 10.90 -17.68
CA VAL A 219 -2.43 10.66 -18.73
C VAL A 219 -2.60 11.62 -19.90
N GLY A 220 -3.84 11.97 -20.26
CA GLY A 220 -4.12 12.97 -21.30
C GLY A 220 -3.37 14.29 -21.07
N HIS A 221 -3.52 14.90 -19.88
CA HIS A 221 -2.80 16.13 -19.53
C HIS A 221 -1.29 15.92 -19.42
N LEU A 222 -0.84 14.75 -18.91
CA LEU A 222 0.58 14.42 -18.82
C LEU A 222 1.27 14.45 -20.19
N LEU A 223 0.57 14.07 -21.28
CA LEU A 223 1.10 14.08 -22.64
C LEU A 223 1.16 15.49 -23.28
N GLU A 224 0.53 16.49 -22.66
CA GLU A 224 0.46 17.86 -23.18
C GLU A 224 1.52 18.79 -22.57
N VAL A 225 2.19 18.35 -21.50
CA VAL A 225 3.19 19.12 -20.76
C VAL A 225 4.57 18.48 -20.86
N PRO A 226 5.67 19.25 -20.70
CA PRO A 226 7.01 18.69 -20.64
C PRO A 226 7.16 17.63 -19.54
N VAL A 227 7.63 16.44 -19.91
CA VAL A 227 7.86 15.30 -19.01
C VAL A 227 9.32 14.90 -19.00
N ILE A 228 9.89 14.85 -17.80
CA ILE A 228 11.22 14.31 -17.53
C ILE A 228 11.07 13.02 -16.74
N THR A 229 11.68 11.93 -17.22
CA THR A 229 11.69 10.64 -16.52
C THR A 229 13.11 10.27 -16.08
N ILE A 230 13.27 9.99 -14.79
CA ILE A 230 14.45 9.37 -14.20
C ILE A 230 14.08 7.93 -13.84
N ASP A 231 14.57 6.97 -14.62
CA ASP A 231 14.26 5.55 -14.40
C ASP A 231 15.38 4.65 -14.97
N PRO A 232 15.73 3.54 -14.31
CA PRO A 232 16.64 2.54 -14.87
C PRO A 232 16.09 1.78 -16.08
N LYS A 233 14.77 1.84 -16.33
CA LYS A 233 14.09 1.03 -17.36
C LYS A 233 13.38 1.91 -18.38
N TRP A 234 13.28 1.38 -19.60
CA TRP A 234 12.44 1.97 -20.64
C TRP A 234 10.96 1.64 -20.40
N SER A 235 10.26 2.52 -19.68
CA SER A 235 8.83 2.38 -19.33
C SER A 235 7.90 3.02 -20.38
N LEU A 236 6.58 2.85 -20.23
CA LEU A 236 5.61 3.57 -21.09
C LEU A 236 5.73 5.09 -20.88
N THR A 237 5.99 5.52 -19.64
CA THR A 237 6.24 6.92 -19.33
C THR A 237 7.52 7.43 -19.97
N ALA A 238 8.61 6.65 -19.95
CA ALA A 238 9.85 7.03 -20.63
C ALA A 238 9.65 7.21 -22.15
N THR A 239 8.78 6.40 -22.77
CA THR A 239 8.51 6.46 -24.21
C THR A 239 7.87 7.78 -24.65
N VAL A 240 7.12 8.45 -23.77
CA VAL A 240 6.46 9.73 -24.06
C VAL A 240 7.16 10.93 -23.42
N SER A 241 8.28 10.71 -22.74
CA SER A 241 9.00 11.80 -22.06
C SER A 241 9.89 12.57 -23.02
N ASP A 242 9.94 13.90 -22.87
CA ASP A 242 10.86 14.76 -23.61
C ASP A 242 12.33 14.50 -23.24
N VAL A 243 12.57 14.15 -21.97
CA VAL A 243 13.91 13.83 -21.46
C VAL A 243 13.84 12.56 -20.63
N VAL A 244 14.71 11.60 -20.95
CA VAL A 244 14.91 10.39 -20.17
C VAL A 244 16.33 10.37 -19.63
N ILE A 245 16.48 10.26 -18.33
CA ILE A 245 17.77 10.17 -17.64
C ILE A 245 17.87 8.77 -17.00
N PRO A 246 18.72 7.87 -17.54
CA PRO A 246 18.90 6.56 -16.93
C PRO A 246 19.60 6.70 -15.57
N SER A 247 19.10 5.98 -14.57
CA SER A 247 19.68 5.95 -13.23
C SER A 247 20.05 4.53 -12.78
N ALA A 248 20.93 4.43 -11.79
CA ALA A 248 21.38 3.16 -11.23
C ALA A 248 20.27 2.47 -10.42
N ILE A 249 20.18 1.14 -10.53
CA ILE A 249 19.16 0.34 -9.83
C ILE A 249 19.53 0.19 -8.34
N VAL A 250 18.69 0.77 -7.47
CA VAL A 250 18.85 0.61 -6.01
C VAL A 250 18.68 -0.86 -5.59
N GLY A 251 19.65 -1.36 -4.82
CA GLY A 251 19.70 -2.75 -4.36
C GLY A 251 20.30 -3.74 -5.35
N VAL A 252 20.82 -3.26 -6.48
CA VAL A 252 21.56 -4.04 -7.48
C VAL A 252 22.86 -3.35 -7.83
N GLU A 253 22.77 -2.10 -8.29
CA GLU A 253 23.90 -1.30 -8.78
C GLU A 253 24.36 -0.26 -7.75
N CYS A 254 23.43 0.29 -6.98
CA CYS A 254 23.71 1.21 -5.89
C CYS A 254 23.07 0.74 -4.58
N GLU A 255 23.62 1.18 -3.46
CA GLU A 255 23.06 0.92 -2.13
C GLU A 255 22.00 1.97 -1.76
N GLY A 256 21.21 1.68 -0.72
CA GLY A 256 20.18 2.61 -0.26
C GLY A 256 19.39 2.04 0.90
N THR A 257 18.59 2.87 1.57
CA THR A 257 17.74 2.40 2.67
C THR A 257 16.32 2.21 2.17
N ALA A 258 15.75 1.02 2.42
CA ALA A 258 14.37 0.73 2.11
C ALA A 258 13.58 0.33 3.37
N TYR A 259 12.32 0.74 3.44
CA TYR A 259 11.42 0.39 4.53
C TYR A 259 10.40 -0.64 4.08
N ARG A 260 10.34 -1.77 4.78
CA ARG A 260 9.32 -2.79 4.54
C ARG A 260 7.92 -2.26 4.92
N MET A 261 6.87 -2.95 4.48
CA MET A 261 5.47 -2.56 4.76
C MET A 261 5.13 -2.41 6.25
N ASP A 262 5.87 -3.06 7.15
CA ASP A 262 5.73 -2.97 8.61
C ASP A 262 6.70 -1.96 9.25
N GLY A 263 7.31 -1.07 8.46
CA GLY A 263 8.16 0.01 8.93
C GLY A 263 9.60 -0.39 9.30
N VAL A 264 10.00 -1.65 9.13
CA VAL A 264 11.39 -2.07 9.41
C VAL A 264 12.33 -1.53 8.33
N PRO A 265 13.35 -0.70 8.69
CA PRO A 265 14.36 -0.24 7.76
C PRO A 265 15.36 -1.36 7.45
N LEU A 266 15.74 -1.46 6.18
CA LEU A 266 16.73 -2.40 5.67
C LEU A 266 17.70 -1.66 4.75
N ARG A 267 19.00 -1.84 4.96
CA ARG A 267 20.02 -1.35 4.02
C ARG A 267 20.12 -2.32 2.84
N LEU A 268 19.74 -1.84 1.68
CA LEU A 268 19.96 -2.52 0.40
C LEU A 268 21.43 -2.43 0.03
N LYS A 269 21.95 -3.50 -0.57
CA LYS A 269 23.35 -3.63 -0.95
C LYS A 269 23.49 -3.45 -2.46
N SER A 270 24.62 -2.89 -2.89
CA SER A 270 25.08 -3.01 -4.27
C SER A 270 25.77 -4.37 -4.44
N PHE A 271 25.50 -5.02 -5.57
CA PHE A 271 26.10 -6.30 -5.95
C PHE A 271 26.97 -6.18 -7.19
N ILE A 272 26.68 -5.22 -8.07
CA ILE A 272 27.42 -4.92 -9.28
C ILE A 272 27.59 -3.41 -9.42
N LYS A 273 28.52 -2.95 -10.26
CA LYS A 273 28.66 -1.52 -10.56
C LYS A 273 27.65 -1.10 -11.64
N PRO A 274 27.11 0.13 -11.61
CA PRO A 274 26.28 0.64 -12.69
C PRO A 274 27.08 0.75 -14.00
N PRO A 275 26.40 0.78 -15.16
CA PRO A 275 27.03 1.05 -16.44
C PRO A 275 27.81 2.37 -16.43
N ARG A 276 28.86 2.47 -17.25
CA ARG A 276 29.70 3.67 -17.30
C ARG A 276 28.86 4.91 -17.64
N GLY A 277 28.92 5.92 -16.78
CA GLY A 277 28.21 7.19 -16.95
C GLY A 277 26.79 7.20 -16.38
N VAL A 278 26.29 6.09 -15.86
CA VAL A 278 25.00 6.03 -15.15
C VAL A 278 25.22 6.41 -13.69
N LEU A 279 24.47 7.41 -13.23
CA LEU A 279 24.52 7.92 -11.85
C LEU A 279 23.35 7.36 -11.04
N SER A 280 23.44 7.41 -9.71
CA SER A 280 22.30 7.14 -8.83
C SER A 280 21.22 8.22 -8.94
N ASP A 281 19.98 7.90 -8.56
CA ASP A 281 18.87 8.87 -8.51
C ASP A 281 19.24 10.11 -7.68
N GLU A 282 19.92 9.91 -6.55
CA GLU A 282 20.35 10.98 -5.65
C GLU A 282 21.35 11.93 -6.33
N GLU A 283 22.35 11.39 -7.02
CA GLU A 283 23.34 12.19 -7.74
C GLU A 283 22.69 12.99 -8.88
N VAL A 284 21.80 12.37 -9.65
CA VAL A 284 21.03 13.05 -10.72
C VAL A 284 20.21 14.20 -10.13
N LEU A 285 19.45 13.95 -9.06
CA LEU A 285 18.63 14.97 -8.40
C LEU A 285 19.47 16.12 -7.83
N ASN A 286 20.64 15.83 -7.25
CA ASN A 286 21.55 16.85 -6.74
C ASN A 286 22.11 17.75 -7.86
N LEU A 287 22.41 17.18 -9.03
CA LEU A 287 22.82 17.95 -10.21
C LEU A 287 21.68 18.84 -10.72
N ILE A 288 20.45 18.32 -10.78
CA ILE A 288 19.25 19.10 -11.15
C ILE A 288 19.05 20.26 -10.17
N ILE A 289 19.07 20.00 -8.86
CA ILE A 289 18.92 21.03 -7.82
C ILE A 289 19.98 22.12 -7.99
N SER A 290 21.24 21.74 -8.23
CA SER A 290 22.34 22.68 -8.42
C SER A 290 22.12 23.59 -9.65
N LYS A 291 21.63 23.03 -10.76
CA LYS A 291 21.31 23.79 -11.98
C LYS A 291 20.10 24.70 -11.79
N VAL A 292 19.02 24.21 -11.18
CA VAL A 292 17.82 25.00 -10.89
C VAL A 292 18.16 26.19 -9.98
N ARG A 293 18.97 25.99 -8.94
CA ARG A 293 19.45 27.07 -8.06
C ARG A 293 20.25 28.12 -8.82
N ARG A 294 21.10 27.70 -9.76
CA ARG A 294 21.87 28.63 -10.60
C ARG A 294 20.95 29.45 -11.51
N LEU A 295 19.94 28.82 -12.13
CA LEU A 295 18.99 29.50 -13.00
C LEU A 295 18.08 30.47 -12.25
N LYS A 296 17.69 30.17 -11.00
CA LYS A 296 16.87 31.06 -10.16
C LYS A 296 17.60 32.26 -9.55
N LYS A 297 18.94 32.27 -9.57
CA LYS A 297 19.76 33.40 -9.08
C LYS A 297 19.92 34.51 -10.12
N TYR A 298 19.53 34.25 -11.36
CA TYR A 298 19.35 35.22 -12.43
C TYR A 298 17.85 35.49 -12.59
#